data_AF-A0A2T6MB92-F1
#
_entry.id   AF-A0A2T6MB92-F1
#
_cell.length_a   1.000
_cell.length_b   1.000
_cell.length_c   1.000
_cell.angle_alpha   90.00
_cell.angle_beta   90.00
_cell.angle_gamma   90.00
#
_symmetry.space_group_name_H-M   'P 1'
#
loop_
_entity.id
_entity.type
_entity.pdbx_description
1 polymer ?
#
loop_
_entity_poly.entity_id
_entity_poly.type
_entity_poly.pdbx_seq_one_letter_code
_entity_poly.pdbx_strand_id
1 'polypeptide(L)'
;MQRHHILPCQVLTRAGLNVMLGRLGEAEVGFHDFRRNGLLLPATEAAAQRVLMPLHRGPHRQYNQLVLERIGQIEAGWQRRRGANDMAADREALMRLDLLQRALRRRLLDPRRWGGMPLNRRDPAVDFSHLDAMAEMLWADTEA
;
A
#
# COMPACT_ATOMS: atom_id res chain seq x y z
N MET A 1 10.35 11.09 14.23
CA MET A 1 9.52 10.73 13.07
C MET A 1 10.34 9.81 12.18
N GLN A 2 9.69 8.92 11.43
CA GLN A 2 10.32 8.01 10.48
C GLN A 2 9.52 7.97 9.19
N ARG A 3 10.22 7.79 8.07
CA ARG A 3 9.63 7.65 6.73
C ARG A 3 9.05 6.25 6.57
N HIS A 4 7.78 6.19 6.22
CA HIS A 4 7.07 4.98 5.84
C HIS A 4 6.73 5.07 4.34
N HIS A 5 7.09 4.05 3.56
CA HIS A 5 6.67 3.96 2.16
C HIS A 5 5.34 3.21 2.09
N ILE A 6 4.39 3.74 1.32
CA ILE A 6 3.06 3.17 1.16
C ILE A 6 3.13 1.95 0.23
N LEU A 7 3.59 2.13 -1.00
CA LEU A 7 3.99 1.01 -1.83
C LEU A 7 5.41 0.61 -1.43
N PRO A 8 5.65 -0.66 -1.04
CA PRO A 8 6.96 -1.10 -0.63
C PRO A 8 7.91 -1.09 -1.84
N CYS A 9 9.12 -0.56 -1.67
CA CYS A 9 10.13 -0.53 -2.74
C CYS A 9 10.51 -1.93 -3.26
N GLN A 10 10.23 -2.98 -2.48
CA GLN A 10 10.36 -4.39 -2.89
C GLN A 10 9.57 -4.71 -4.17
N VAL A 11 8.54 -3.94 -4.49
CA VAL A 11 7.77 -4.05 -5.74
C VAL A 11 8.67 -3.93 -6.97
N LEU A 12 9.65 -3.01 -6.93
CA LEU A 12 10.55 -2.73 -8.05
C LEU A 12 11.51 -3.89 -8.37
N THR A 13 11.67 -4.84 -7.43
CA THR A 13 12.55 -6.00 -7.60
C THR A 13 11.79 -7.28 -7.94
N ARG A 14 10.45 -7.23 -8.10
CA ARG A 14 9.63 -8.41 -8.39
C ARG A 14 9.53 -8.64 -9.89
N ALA A 15 10.16 -9.71 -10.37
CA ALA A 15 10.19 -10.08 -11.79
C ALA A 15 8.81 -10.04 -12.47
N GLY A 16 7.75 -10.55 -11.81
CA GLY A 16 6.40 -10.57 -12.36
C GLY A 16 5.75 -9.18 -12.55
N LEU A 17 6.24 -8.15 -11.84
CA LEU A 17 5.69 -6.79 -11.92
C LEU A 17 6.50 -5.89 -12.85
N ASN A 18 7.75 -6.26 -13.15
CA ASN A 18 8.69 -5.42 -13.89
C ASN A 18 8.18 -5.02 -15.29
N VAL A 19 7.42 -5.89 -15.96
CA VAL A 19 6.90 -5.60 -17.30
C VAL A 19 5.90 -4.44 -17.27
N MET A 20 4.91 -4.51 -16.37
CA MET A 20 3.95 -3.42 -16.19
C MET A 20 4.67 -2.16 -15.70
N LEU A 21 5.50 -2.26 -14.66
CA LEU A 21 6.14 -1.10 -14.05
C LEU A 21 7.11 -0.39 -15.00
N GLY A 22 7.90 -1.14 -15.76
CA GLY A 22 8.79 -0.59 -16.78
C GLY A 22 8.03 0.12 -17.90
N ARG A 23 6.82 -0.37 -18.22
CA ARG A 23 5.96 0.25 -19.23
C ARG A 23 5.22 1.49 -18.74
N LEU A 24 4.67 1.45 -17.53
CA LEU A 24 3.99 2.60 -16.91
C LEU A 24 4.99 3.71 -16.54
N GLY A 25 6.21 3.33 -16.18
CA GLY A 25 7.25 4.22 -15.68
C GLY A 25 7.16 4.44 -14.16
N GLU A 26 8.27 4.27 -13.47
CA GLU A 26 8.35 4.43 -12.01
C GLU A 26 8.00 5.85 -11.53
N ALA A 27 8.30 6.86 -12.36
CA ALA A 27 8.00 8.26 -12.08
C ALA A 27 6.49 8.53 -12.10
N GLU A 28 5.77 7.93 -13.05
CA GLU A 28 4.31 8.09 -13.18
C GLU A 28 3.58 7.46 -11.99
N VAL A 29 4.03 6.29 -11.54
CA VAL A 29 3.54 5.64 -10.31
C VAL A 29 3.99 6.40 -9.05
N GLY A 30 5.10 7.14 -9.13
CA GLY A 30 5.60 7.96 -8.03
C GLY A 30 6.28 7.17 -6.91
N PHE A 31 6.91 6.02 -7.21
CA PHE A 31 7.56 5.18 -6.19
C PHE A 31 8.60 5.93 -5.35
N HIS A 32 9.39 6.79 -6.01
CA HIS A 32 10.45 7.59 -5.40
C HIS A 32 9.96 8.97 -4.91
N ASP A 33 8.76 9.38 -5.27
CA ASP A 33 8.16 10.63 -4.78
C ASP A 33 7.55 10.39 -3.39
N PHE A 34 8.24 10.90 -2.36
CA PHE A 34 7.77 10.78 -0.98
C PHE A 34 6.41 11.45 -0.73
N ARG A 35 6.06 12.51 -1.48
CA ARG A 35 4.75 13.17 -1.32
C ARG A 35 3.62 12.26 -1.81
N ARG A 36 3.89 11.44 -2.83
CA ARG A 36 2.94 10.48 -3.40
C ARG A 36 2.95 9.12 -2.71
N ASN A 37 4.13 8.58 -2.45
CA ASN A 37 4.33 7.21 -1.95
C ASN A 37 4.86 7.14 -0.51
N GLY A 38 4.85 8.25 0.23
CA GLY A 38 5.39 8.33 1.58
C GLY A 38 4.42 8.87 2.61
N LEU A 39 4.74 8.57 3.87
CA LEU A 39 4.10 9.11 5.06
C LEU A 39 5.16 9.27 6.17
N LEU A 40 5.03 10.31 6.99
CA LEU A 40 5.81 10.44 8.22
C LEU A 40 5.01 9.90 9.41
N LEU A 41 5.55 8.88 10.06
CA LEU A 41 4.96 8.29 11.25
C LEU A 41 5.88 8.51 12.46
N PRO A 42 5.34 8.71 13.67
CA PRO A 42 6.10 8.68 14.92
C PRO A 42 7.00 7.46 15.02
N ALA A 43 8.20 7.58 15.59
CA ALA A 43 9.12 6.45 15.76
C ALA A 43 9.25 5.98 17.23
N THR A 44 8.64 6.73 18.15
CA THR A 44 8.63 6.45 19.60
C THR A 44 7.21 6.57 20.13
N GLU A 45 6.89 5.80 21.17
CA GLU A 45 5.56 5.81 21.81
C GLU A 45 5.21 7.21 22.33
N ALA A 46 6.16 7.91 22.96
CA ALA A 46 5.99 9.28 23.42
C ALA A 46 5.62 10.23 22.27
N ALA A 47 6.27 10.08 21.10
CA ALA A 47 5.94 10.89 19.94
C ALA A 47 4.55 10.54 19.39
N ALA A 48 4.19 9.26 19.35
CA ALA A 48 2.89 8.78 18.88
C ALA A 48 1.74 9.30 19.75
N GLN A 49 1.89 9.21 21.08
CA GLN A 49 0.92 9.74 22.05
C GLN A 49 0.76 11.26 21.91
N ARG A 50 1.86 12.00 21.75
CA ARG A 50 1.82 13.47 21.65
C ARG A 50 1.10 13.98 20.41
N VAL A 51 1.16 13.25 19.30
CA VAL A 51 0.61 13.70 18.00
C VAL A 51 -0.60 12.88 17.55
N LEU A 52 -1.05 11.93 18.37
CA LEU A 52 -2.19 11.03 18.10
C LEU A 52 -2.10 10.33 16.73
N MET A 53 -0.89 9.93 16.33
CA MET A 53 -0.65 9.17 15.10
C MET A 53 -0.13 7.76 15.40
N PRO A 54 -0.33 6.79 14.48
CA PRO A 54 0.19 5.44 14.64
C PRO A 54 1.72 5.40 14.75
N LEU A 55 2.22 4.54 15.64
CA LEU A 55 3.65 4.35 15.82
C LEU A 55 4.24 3.57 14.64
N HIS A 56 5.29 4.10 14.02
CA HIS A 56 6.14 3.39 13.08
C HIS A 56 6.98 2.34 13.80
N ARG A 57 6.74 1.06 13.52
CA ARG A 57 7.61 -0.06 13.93
C ARG A 57 7.83 -1.03 12.78
N GLY A 58 8.86 -0.79 11.97
CA GLY A 58 9.27 -1.73 10.92
C GLY A 58 9.91 -3.02 11.50
N PRO A 59 10.16 -4.07 10.69
CA PRO A 59 9.72 -4.30 9.30
C PRO A 59 8.29 -4.89 9.20
N HIS A 60 7.50 -4.44 8.22
CA HIS A 60 6.09 -4.81 8.04
C HIS A 60 5.89 -5.93 6.99
N ARG A 61 6.35 -7.14 7.29
CA ARG A 61 6.35 -8.24 6.30
C ARG A 61 4.95 -8.57 5.75
N GLN A 62 3.95 -8.65 6.62
CA GLN A 62 2.57 -8.95 6.24
C GLN A 62 1.93 -7.84 5.41
N TYR A 63 2.12 -6.58 5.81
CA TYR A 63 1.71 -5.42 5.02
C TYR A 63 2.31 -5.46 3.62
N ASN A 64 3.62 -5.70 3.52
CA ASN A 64 4.31 -5.77 2.24
C ASN A 64 3.72 -6.87 1.35
N GLN A 65 3.42 -8.04 1.93
CA GLN A 65 2.79 -9.14 1.20
C GLN A 65 1.41 -8.75 0.66
N LEU A 66 0.55 -8.18 1.50
CA LEU A 66 -0.78 -7.73 1.08
C LEU A 66 -0.69 -6.69 -0.06
N VAL A 67 0.19 -5.70 0.07
CA VAL A 67 0.37 -4.68 -0.98
C VAL A 67 0.92 -5.31 -2.26
N LEU A 68 1.82 -6.29 -2.16
CA LEU A 68 2.34 -7.02 -3.33
C LEU A 68 1.25 -7.83 -4.04
N GLU A 69 0.38 -8.52 -3.30
CA GLU A 69 -0.75 -9.27 -3.87
C GLU A 69 -1.71 -8.34 -4.61
N ARG A 70 -2.00 -7.16 -4.05
CA ARG A 70 -2.83 -6.13 -4.68
C ARG A 70 -2.24 -5.62 -5.99
N ILE A 71 -0.95 -5.31 -5.99
CA ILE A 71 -0.27 -4.86 -7.22
C ILE A 71 -0.24 -5.98 -8.25
N GLY A 72 -0.10 -7.24 -7.83
CA GLY A 72 -0.18 -8.41 -8.71
C GLY A 72 -1.54 -8.55 -9.41
N GLN A 73 -2.64 -8.17 -8.77
CA GLN A 73 -3.97 -8.20 -9.40
C GLN A 73 -4.14 -7.06 -10.41
N ILE A 74 -3.62 -5.87 -10.09
CA ILE A 74 -3.58 -4.74 -11.03
C ILE A 74 -2.79 -5.15 -12.28
N GLU A 75 -1.64 -5.80 -12.08
CA GLU A 75 -0.80 -6.34 -13.15
C GLU A 75 -1.54 -7.39 -14.00
N ALA A 76 -2.20 -8.37 -13.37
CA ALA A 76 -2.98 -9.37 -14.09
C ALA A 76 -4.16 -8.78 -14.87
N GLY A 77 -4.81 -7.74 -14.32
CA GLY A 77 -5.84 -6.97 -15.03
C GLY A 77 -5.29 -6.22 -16.23
N TRP A 78 -4.15 -5.55 -16.05
CA TRP A 78 -3.43 -4.83 -17.09
C TRP A 78 -3.00 -5.75 -18.24
N GLN A 79 -2.40 -6.92 -17.94
CA GLN A 79 -2.00 -7.90 -18.95
C GLN A 79 -3.16 -8.42 -19.79
N ARG A 80 -4.35 -8.61 -19.19
CA ARG A 80 -5.53 -9.05 -19.93
C ARG A 80 -6.07 -7.98 -20.89
N ARG A 81 -5.92 -6.69 -20.54
CA ARG A 81 -6.52 -5.57 -21.29
C ARG A 81 -5.58 -5.00 -22.35
N ARG A 82 -4.26 -5.08 -22.15
CA ARG A 82 -3.26 -4.47 -23.05
C ARG A 82 -3.43 -4.91 -24.51
N GLY A 83 -3.66 -6.21 -24.75
CA GLY A 83 -3.77 -6.76 -26.11
C GLY A 83 -4.91 -6.16 -26.96
N ALA A 84 -5.95 -5.62 -26.31
CA ALA A 84 -7.06 -4.95 -27.01
C ALA A 84 -6.84 -3.43 -27.12
N ASN A 85 -6.41 -2.78 -26.03
CA ASN A 85 -6.12 -1.35 -26.03
C ASN A 85 -5.06 -1.03 -24.97
N ASP A 86 -3.83 -0.99 -25.45
CA ASP A 86 -2.61 -0.69 -24.70
C ASP A 86 -2.71 0.62 -23.89
N MET A 87 -3.15 1.72 -24.52
CA MET A 87 -3.23 3.02 -23.84
C MET A 87 -4.31 3.06 -22.75
N ALA A 88 -5.44 2.40 -22.96
CA ALA A 88 -6.50 2.33 -21.96
C ALA A 88 -6.07 1.47 -20.75
N ALA A 89 -5.40 0.35 -21.01
CA ALA A 89 -4.84 -0.50 -19.96
C ALA A 89 -3.82 0.25 -19.11
N ASP A 90 -2.91 1.00 -19.74
CA ASP A 90 -1.88 1.78 -19.03
C ASP A 90 -2.51 2.83 -18.10
N ARG A 91 -3.51 3.58 -18.58
CA ARG A 91 -4.24 4.56 -17.77
C ARG A 91 -5.00 3.94 -16.60
N GLU A 92 -5.67 2.82 -16.84
CA GLU A 92 -6.40 2.11 -15.79
C GLU A 92 -5.47 1.59 -14.69
N ALA A 93 -4.32 1.01 -15.07
CA ALA A 93 -3.34 0.52 -14.12
C ALA A 93 -2.76 1.66 -13.25
N LEU A 94 -2.42 2.80 -13.86
CA LEU A 94 -1.98 4.00 -13.13
C LEU A 94 -3.07 4.51 -12.17
N MET A 95 -4.33 4.57 -12.61
CA MET A 95 -5.46 4.97 -11.76
C MET A 95 -5.63 4.02 -10.57
N ARG A 96 -5.57 2.69 -10.79
CA ARG A 96 -5.69 1.69 -9.71
C ARG A 96 -4.53 1.76 -8.72
N LEU A 97 -3.30 2.03 -9.19
CA LEU A 97 -2.14 2.22 -8.32
C LEU A 97 -2.28 3.49 -7.46
N ASP A 98 -2.75 4.59 -8.02
CA ASP A 98 -3.03 5.83 -7.27
C ASP A 98 -4.15 5.61 -6.23
N LEU A 99 -5.23 4.92 -6.60
CA LEU A 99 -6.30 4.55 -5.66
C LEU A 99 -5.77 3.70 -4.50
N LEU A 100 -4.95 2.68 -4.79
CA LEU A 100 -4.31 1.85 -3.78
C LEU A 100 -3.45 2.69 -2.82
N GLN A 101 -2.59 3.58 -3.35
CA GLN A 101 -1.77 4.47 -2.53
C GLN A 101 -2.62 5.37 -1.62
N ARG A 102 -3.69 5.97 -2.15
CA ARG A 102 -4.60 6.84 -1.38
C ARG A 102 -5.36 6.06 -0.30
N ALA A 103 -5.85 4.86 -0.62
CA ALA A 103 -6.57 4.01 0.33
C ALA A 103 -5.64 3.59 1.48
N LEU A 104 -4.44 3.11 1.16
CA LEU A 104 -3.42 2.73 2.15
C LEU A 104 -2.99 3.92 3.01
N ARG A 105 -2.76 5.11 2.42
CA ARG A 105 -2.43 6.34 3.18
C ARG A 105 -3.52 6.69 4.18
N ARG A 106 -4.79 6.75 3.73
CA ARG A 106 -5.93 7.08 4.59
C ARG A 106 -6.02 6.10 5.76
N ARG A 107 -5.84 4.80 5.47
CA ARG A 107 -5.87 3.75 6.50
C ARG A 107 -4.73 3.88 7.50
N LEU A 108 -3.49 4.09 7.04
CA LEU A 108 -2.32 4.31 7.91
C LEU A 108 -2.44 5.57 8.79
N LEU A 109 -3.28 6.54 8.41
CA LEU A 109 -3.46 7.80 9.13
C LEU A 109 -4.69 7.84 10.05
N ASP A 110 -5.56 6.83 10.02
CA ASP A 110 -6.80 6.82 10.79
C ASP A 110 -6.75 5.75 11.89
N PRO A 111 -6.29 6.09 13.12
CA PRO A 111 -6.23 5.16 14.25
C PRO A 111 -7.55 4.45 14.58
N ARG A 112 -8.71 5.02 14.19
CA ARG A 112 -10.03 4.43 14.44
C ARG A 112 -10.33 3.28 13.49
N ARG A 113 -9.80 3.33 12.27
CA ARG A 113 -9.80 2.20 11.32
C ARG A 113 -8.83 1.07 11.73
N TRP A 114 -7.98 1.32 12.71
CA TRP A 114 -7.18 0.31 13.42
C TRP A 114 -7.86 -0.18 14.71
N GLY A 115 -9.16 0.07 14.92
CA GLY A 115 -9.89 -0.26 16.15
C GLY A 115 -9.77 -1.75 16.56
N GLY A 116 -8.71 -2.08 17.30
CA GLY A 116 -8.36 -3.42 17.74
C GLY A 116 -7.17 -4.09 17.04
N MET A 117 -6.44 -3.39 16.15
CA MET A 117 -5.39 -3.98 15.33
C MET A 117 -4.03 -3.27 15.45
N PRO A 118 -2.97 -3.98 15.82
CA PRO A 118 -1.61 -3.47 15.77
C PRO A 118 -1.00 -3.34 14.39
N LEU A 119 -0.04 -2.43 14.28
CA LEU A 119 1.03 -2.53 13.30
C LEU A 119 2.13 -3.53 13.75
N ASN A 120 2.16 -3.88 15.05
CA ASN A 120 3.22 -4.67 15.68
C ASN A 120 2.74 -5.57 16.85
N ARG A 121 3.36 -6.74 17.04
CA ARG A 121 3.05 -7.70 18.11
C ARG A 121 3.18 -7.18 19.57
N ARG A 122 3.77 -5.99 19.78
CA ARG A 122 3.84 -5.29 21.07
C ARG A 122 2.86 -4.11 21.20
N ASP A 123 2.01 -3.87 20.21
CA ASP A 123 0.82 -3.05 20.46
C ASP A 123 -0.19 -3.87 21.28
N PRO A 124 -0.97 -3.24 22.16
CA PRO A 124 -1.76 -3.93 23.18
C PRO A 124 -2.95 -4.79 22.69
N ALA A 125 -3.09 -5.10 21.39
CA ALA A 125 -4.22 -5.89 20.86
C ALA A 125 -3.73 -7.06 19.98
N VAL A 126 -3.74 -8.30 20.46
CA VAL A 126 -3.22 -9.44 19.69
C VAL A 126 -4.35 -10.12 18.91
N ASP A 127 -4.48 -9.85 17.59
CA ASP A 127 -5.10 -10.76 16.61
C ASP A 127 -4.72 -10.37 15.16
N PHE A 128 -4.38 -11.35 14.32
CA PHE A 128 -3.98 -11.17 12.91
C PHE A 128 -5.08 -11.53 11.90
N SER A 129 -6.25 -11.99 12.36
CA SER A 129 -7.47 -12.19 11.54
C SER A 129 -7.91 -10.93 10.79
N HIS A 130 -7.47 -9.75 11.23
CA HIS A 130 -7.80 -8.48 10.61
C HIS A 130 -7.04 -8.22 9.30
N LEU A 131 -5.91 -8.89 9.01
CA LEU A 131 -5.24 -8.70 7.71
C LEU A 131 -6.09 -9.23 6.57
N ASP A 132 -6.79 -10.33 6.81
CA ASP A 132 -7.78 -10.89 5.89
C ASP A 132 -8.95 -9.90 5.74
N ALA A 133 -9.44 -9.31 6.84
CA ALA A 133 -10.45 -8.24 6.77
C ALA A 133 -9.95 -6.98 6.04
N MET A 134 -8.66 -6.62 6.15
CA MET A 134 -8.07 -5.51 5.39
C MET A 134 -8.02 -5.83 3.90
N ALA A 135 -7.66 -7.06 3.57
CA ALA A 135 -7.70 -7.55 2.21
C ALA A 135 -9.13 -7.45 1.68
N GLU A 136 -10.12 -8.06 2.33
CA GLU A 136 -11.53 -7.99 1.91
C GLU A 136 -12.04 -6.55 1.71
N MET A 137 -11.73 -5.64 2.64
CA MET A 137 -12.13 -4.23 2.50
C MET A 137 -11.40 -3.47 1.38
N LEU A 138 -10.09 -3.71 1.20
CA LEU A 138 -9.35 -3.14 0.07
C LEU A 138 -9.87 -3.69 -1.27
N TRP A 139 -10.40 -4.91 -1.26
CA TRP A 139 -11.06 -5.51 -2.41
C TRP A 139 -12.30 -4.71 -2.78
N ALA A 140 -13.19 -4.46 -1.82
CA ALA A 140 -14.40 -3.67 -2.02
C ALA A 140 -14.13 -2.23 -2.49
N ASP A 141 -13.10 -1.56 -1.94
CA ASP A 141 -12.77 -0.17 -2.27
C ASP A 141 -12.07 0.01 -3.64
N THR A 142 -11.58 -1.07 -4.26
CA THR A 142 -10.87 -1.03 -5.56
C THR A 142 -11.66 -1.65 -6.71
N GLU A 143 -12.80 -2.31 -6.43
CA GLU A 143 -13.74 -2.82 -7.42
C GLU A 143 -14.92 -1.87 -7.73
N ALA A 144 -15.10 -0.81 -6.94
CA ALA A 144 -16.04 0.29 -7.19
C ALA A 144 -15.47 1.37 -8.12
#